data_AF-A0A8T1CSD8-F1
#
_entry.id   AF-A0A8T1CSD8-F1
#
_cell.length_a   1.000
_cell.length_b   1.000
_cell.length_c   1.000
_cell.angle_alpha   90.00
_cell.angle_beta   90.00
_cell.angle_gamma   90.00
#
_symmetry.space_group_name_H-M   'P 1'
#
loop_
_entity.id
_entity.type
_entity.pdbx_description
1 polymer ?
#
loop_
_entity_poly.entity_id
_entity_poly.type
_entity_poly.pdbx_seq_one_letter_code
_entity_poly.pdbx_strand_id
1 'polypeptide(L)'
;MVDIDRAPKTFEEWTSPVDVTGTVKTLAASGDLKVLRLINRQLMDLPNELQNCQLEHLSLIYTSTTSLPDWASNWKYLQFLHIEGKQGSENLVYLPSNLFSDMPHLLFLHLALHKSLKSLPALDGIPKLQTLELAHLFGLTRLPELDKTLDLHGIVISYLPLLETLPDLLQLKHLISVTVFRPSFLCCNGYLGSCDLSHPFCDADTAHGFPAATCLTDNNLQASAAMVNLLASFGPAVCFKTPDSILEFADIPTKALVDMCGGVPYRRCEIVSPATSEVLEGMCYNLRMQVLSCNPDPVNIAVRRLQISLNVGTPCDVEEEAWLGCTDTKR
;
A
#
# COMPACT_ATOMS: atom_id res chain seq x y z
N MET A 1 7.35 -12.16 17.23
CA MET A 1 6.71 -11.00 17.86
C MET A 1 5.57 -10.53 16.98
N VAL A 2 4.40 -10.37 17.57
CA VAL A 2 3.25 -9.72 16.95
C VAL A 2 2.82 -8.62 17.90
N ASP A 3 2.97 -7.37 17.49
CA ASP A 3 2.54 -6.21 18.25
C ASP A 3 1.81 -5.25 17.31
N ILE A 4 0.50 -5.18 17.50
CA ILE A 4 -0.42 -4.58 16.55
C ILE A 4 -1.34 -3.65 17.32
N ASP A 5 -1.27 -2.36 17.00
CA ASP A 5 -2.37 -1.44 17.26
C ASP A 5 -3.14 -1.21 15.97
N ARG A 6 -4.42 -1.59 15.95
CA ARG A 6 -5.27 -1.53 14.75
C ARG A 6 -6.03 -0.21 14.62
N ALA A 7 -6.10 0.57 15.68
CA ALA A 7 -6.96 1.74 15.75
C ALA A 7 -6.40 2.75 16.77
N PRO A 8 -5.26 3.39 16.48
CA PRO A 8 -4.83 4.57 17.22
C PRO A 8 -6.01 5.56 17.31
N LYS A 9 -6.24 6.14 18.48
CA LYS A 9 -7.42 6.98 18.75
C LYS A 9 -7.10 8.46 18.72
N THR A 10 -5.84 8.82 18.93
CA THR A 10 -5.41 10.21 18.94
C THR A 10 -4.36 10.49 17.87
N PHE A 11 -4.25 11.76 17.47
CA PHE A 11 -3.24 12.16 16.50
C PHE A 11 -1.82 12.04 17.08
N GLU A 12 -1.67 12.14 18.39
CA GLU A 12 -0.40 11.91 19.09
C GLU A 12 0.01 10.43 19.03
N GLU A 13 -0.89 9.50 19.34
CA GLU A 13 -0.65 8.06 19.16
C GLU A 13 -0.31 7.71 17.72
N TRP A 14 -0.98 8.35 16.75
CA TRP A 14 -0.66 8.20 15.34
C TRP A 14 0.74 8.68 15.02
N THR A 15 1.08 9.93 15.36
CA THR A 15 2.33 10.57 14.93
C THR A 15 3.55 10.12 15.73
N SER A 16 3.37 9.78 17.00
CA SER A 16 4.39 9.33 17.95
C SER A 16 4.02 7.96 18.54
N PRO A 17 3.97 6.89 17.74
CA PRO A 17 3.62 5.57 18.23
C PRO A 17 4.71 5.01 19.14
N VAL A 18 4.36 3.99 19.94
CA VAL A 18 5.31 3.33 20.85
C VAL A 18 6.53 2.81 20.08
N ASP A 19 7.73 3.22 20.49
CA ASP A 19 8.99 2.71 19.97
C ASP A 19 9.27 1.31 20.52
N VAL A 20 9.40 0.35 19.61
CA VAL A 20 9.62 -1.06 19.95
C VAL A 20 11.02 -1.55 19.61
N THR A 21 11.96 -0.66 19.25
CA THR A 21 13.32 -1.02 18.86
C THR A 21 14.02 -1.85 19.94
N GLY A 22 13.93 -1.43 21.21
CA GLY A 22 14.50 -2.18 22.35
C GLY A 22 13.84 -3.54 22.58
N THR A 23 12.52 -3.62 22.38
CA THR A 23 11.76 -4.87 22.49
C THR A 23 12.16 -5.85 21.39
N VAL A 24 12.22 -5.39 20.13
CA VAL A 24 12.64 -6.21 18.99
C VAL A 24 14.08 -6.68 19.18
N LYS A 25 14.99 -5.78 19.61
CA LYS A 25 16.37 -6.12 19.94
C LYS A 25 16.45 -7.26 20.96
N THR A 26 15.72 -7.14 22.06
CA THR A 26 15.71 -8.13 23.14
C THR A 26 15.18 -9.48 22.66
N LEU A 27 14.11 -9.49 21.87
CA LEU A 27 13.50 -10.72 21.37
C LEU A 27 14.29 -11.38 20.23
N ALA A 28 15.03 -10.60 19.45
CA ALA A 28 15.91 -11.09 18.40
C ALA A 28 17.25 -11.62 18.93
N ALA A 29 17.60 -11.34 20.20
CA ALA A 29 18.91 -11.64 20.77
C ALA A 29 19.28 -13.13 20.73
N SER A 30 18.30 -14.05 20.80
CA SER A 30 18.58 -15.49 20.70
C SER A 30 18.72 -16.00 19.27
N GLY A 31 18.30 -15.24 18.26
CA GLY A 31 18.23 -15.69 16.87
C GLY A 31 16.98 -16.53 16.54
N ASP A 32 16.10 -16.81 17.50
CA ASP A 32 14.94 -17.69 17.29
C ASP A 32 13.71 -16.98 16.70
N LEU A 33 13.79 -15.66 16.46
CA LEU A 33 12.65 -14.89 15.98
C LEU A 33 12.32 -15.26 14.52
N LYS A 34 11.19 -15.93 14.32
CA LYS A 34 10.69 -16.32 12.98
C LYS A 34 9.67 -15.36 12.37
N VAL A 35 8.91 -14.66 13.21
CA VAL A 35 7.82 -13.79 12.77
C VAL A 35 7.98 -12.44 13.44
N LEU A 36 8.00 -11.37 12.65
CA LEU A 36 7.93 -9.99 13.13
C LEU A 36 6.78 -9.28 12.41
N ARG A 37 5.71 -8.99 13.15
CA ARG A 37 4.53 -8.27 12.64
C ARG A 37 4.26 -7.07 13.53
N LEU A 38 4.46 -5.89 12.98
CA LEU A 38 4.30 -4.61 13.64
C LEU A 38 3.31 -3.75 12.87
N ILE A 39 2.34 -3.18 13.58
CA ILE A 39 1.38 -2.22 13.02
C ILE A 39 1.24 -1.06 14.01
N ASN A 40 1.42 0.18 13.53
CA ASN A 40 1.39 1.39 14.36
C ASN A 40 2.36 1.31 15.56
N ARG A 41 3.60 0.90 15.29
CA ARG A 41 4.73 0.89 16.24
C ARG A 41 5.94 1.50 15.57
N GLN A 42 6.72 2.29 16.27
CA GLN A 42 7.92 2.86 15.68
C GLN A 42 9.05 1.82 15.66
N LEU A 43 9.61 1.59 14.46
CA LEU A 43 10.83 0.82 14.22
C LEU A 43 11.56 1.43 13.02
N MET A 44 12.19 2.59 13.23
CA MET A 44 12.85 3.34 12.16
C MET A 44 14.03 2.55 11.57
N ASP A 45 14.84 1.96 12.46
CA ASP A 45 15.98 1.12 12.10
C ASP A 45 15.78 -0.30 12.60
N LEU A 46 16.16 -1.27 11.78
CA LEU A 46 16.17 -2.67 12.18
C LEU A 46 17.40 -2.97 13.05
N PRO A 47 17.21 -3.48 14.29
CA PRO A 47 18.34 -3.83 15.16
C PRO A 47 19.17 -4.98 14.57
N ASN A 48 20.49 -4.90 14.70
CA ASN A 48 21.45 -5.85 14.13
C ASN A 48 21.21 -7.31 14.56
N GLU A 49 20.62 -7.53 15.73
CA GLU A 49 20.28 -8.86 16.23
C GLU A 49 19.35 -9.63 15.29
N LEU A 50 18.51 -8.93 14.51
CA LEU A 50 17.66 -9.54 13.49
C LEU A 50 18.44 -10.20 12.36
N GLN A 51 19.72 -9.85 12.15
CA GLN A 51 20.59 -10.52 11.18
C GLN A 51 20.73 -12.01 11.46
N ASN A 52 20.77 -12.38 12.75
CA ASN A 52 20.97 -13.75 13.19
C ASN A 52 19.67 -14.57 13.20
N CYS A 53 18.54 -13.94 12.90
CA CYS A 53 17.23 -14.56 12.94
C CYS A 53 16.89 -15.26 11.62
N GLN A 54 16.30 -16.45 11.71
CA GLN A 54 15.70 -17.14 10.56
C GLN A 54 14.26 -16.66 10.34
N LEU A 55 14.10 -15.40 9.94
CA LEU A 55 12.78 -14.82 9.70
C LEU A 55 12.08 -15.53 8.53
N GLU A 56 10.83 -15.90 8.77
CA GLU A 56 9.90 -16.49 7.81
C GLU A 56 8.83 -15.48 7.38
N HIS A 57 8.46 -14.55 8.27
CA HIS A 57 7.42 -13.54 8.01
C HIS A 57 7.82 -12.19 8.60
N LEU A 58 7.92 -11.18 7.73
CA LEU A 58 8.13 -9.78 8.11
C LEU A 58 6.97 -8.92 7.59
N SER A 59 6.25 -8.28 8.51
CA SER A 59 5.20 -7.30 8.20
C SER A 59 5.42 -6.05 9.05
N LEU A 60 5.74 -4.93 8.39
CA LEU A 60 6.01 -3.64 9.01
C LEU A 60 5.06 -2.61 8.41
N ILE A 61 3.98 -2.30 9.12
CA ILE A 61 2.94 -1.38 8.65
C ILE A 61 2.93 -0.15 9.55
N TYR A 62 3.09 1.02 8.95
CA TYR A 62 3.13 2.31 9.64
C TYR A 62 4.24 2.39 10.71
N THR A 63 5.40 1.79 10.42
CA THR A 63 6.53 1.71 11.36
C THR A 63 7.58 2.80 11.21
N SER A 64 7.43 3.66 10.20
CA SER A 64 8.39 4.68 9.80
C SER A 64 9.80 4.14 9.47
N THR A 65 9.90 2.86 9.09
CA THR A 65 11.16 2.24 8.66
C THR A 65 11.65 2.93 7.39
N THR A 66 12.89 3.43 7.39
CA THR A 66 13.46 4.24 6.28
C THR A 66 14.43 3.46 5.40
N SER A 67 15.00 2.37 5.91
CA SER A 67 15.86 1.49 5.13
C SER A 67 15.79 0.05 5.62
N LEU A 68 16.12 -0.89 4.72
CA LEU A 68 16.57 -2.22 5.12
C LEU A 68 18.10 -2.24 5.10
N PRO A 69 18.76 -2.79 6.13
CA PRO A 69 20.22 -2.88 6.17
C PRO A 69 20.72 -3.94 5.18
N ASP A 70 21.97 -3.82 4.70
CA ASP A 70 22.55 -4.73 3.70
C ASP A 70 22.50 -6.20 4.10
N TRP A 71 22.63 -6.48 5.40
CA TRP A 71 22.57 -7.82 5.94
C TRP A 71 21.17 -8.46 5.85
N ALA A 72 20.11 -7.70 5.54
CA ALA A 72 18.75 -8.24 5.33
C ALA A 72 18.70 -9.26 4.17
N SER A 73 19.65 -9.18 3.24
CA SER A 73 19.87 -10.20 2.20
C SER A 73 20.15 -11.61 2.77
N ASN A 74 20.50 -11.74 4.06
CA ASN A 74 20.75 -13.03 4.71
C ASN A 74 19.47 -13.78 5.14
N TRP A 75 18.28 -13.19 5.03
CA TRP A 75 17.02 -13.85 5.45
C TRP A 75 16.52 -14.88 4.44
N LYS A 76 17.27 -15.97 4.28
CA LYS A 76 17.02 -17.02 3.28
C LYS A 76 15.69 -17.76 3.44
N TYR A 77 15.12 -17.74 4.65
CA TYR A 77 13.89 -18.44 5.00
C TYR A 77 12.64 -17.56 4.86
N LEU A 78 12.79 -16.30 4.46
CA LEU A 78 11.68 -15.36 4.38
C LEU A 78 10.69 -15.81 3.31
N GLN A 79 9.42 -15.92 3.70
CA GLN A 79 8.31 -16.32 2.83
C GLN A 79 7.37 -15.16 2.55
N PHE A 80 7.26 -14.21 3.48
CA PHE A 80 6.35 -13.09 3.41
C PHE A 80 7.06 -11.80 3.79
N LEU A 81 7.08 -10.84 2.86
CA LEU A 81 7.59 -9.50 3.09
C LEU A 81 6.52 -8.46 2.76
N HIS A 82 6.02 -7.76 3.78
CA HIS A 82 5.09 -6.65 3.62
C HIS A 82 5.64 -5.45 4.37
N ILE A 83 6.00 -4.39 3.65
CA ILE A 83 6.37 -3.12 4.24
C ILE A 83 5.43 -2.05 3.70
N GLU A 84 4.72 -1.39 4.60
CA GLU A 84 3.81 -0.30 4.27
C GLU A 84 4.20 0.92 5.10
N GLY A 85 4.58 1.97 4.39
CA GLY A 85 4.97 3.25 4.96
C GLY A 85 3.78 3.98 5.59
N LYS A 86 4.10 4.96 6.43
CA LYS A 86 3.15 5.84 7.08
C LYS A 86 3.04 7.16 6.33
N GLN A 87 1.83 7.60 6.03
CA GLN A 87 1.64 8.88 5.35
C GLN A 87 2.22 10.03 6.21
N GLY A 88 2.95 10.95 5.56
CA GLY A 88 3.64 12.06 6.23
C GLY A 88 4.98 11.70 6.88
N SER A 89 5.39 10.43 6.83
CA SER A 89 6.74 9.99 7.23
C SER A 89 7.63 9.81 5.99
N GLU A 90 8.94 9.78 6.20
CA GLU A 90 9.93 9.58 5.12
C GLU A 90 9.77 8.21 4.44
N ASN A 91 9.49 7.17 5.25
CA ASN A 91 9.35 5.77 4.84
C ASN A 91 10.59 5.26 4.09
N LEU A 92 10.50 4.07 3.47
CA LEU A 92 11.64 3.50 2.76
C LEU A 92 12.16 4.44 1.66
N VAL A 93 13.43 4.83 1.78
CA VAL A 93 14.19 5.57 0.77
C VAL A 93 15.18 4.68 0.04
N TYR A 94 15.55 3.54 0.66
CA TYR A 94 16.61 2.66 0.19
C TYR A 94 16.28 1.18 0.45
N LEU A 95 16.62 0.34 -0.52
CA LEU A 95 16.69 -1.11 -0.42
C LEU A 95 18.07 -1.59 -0.90
N PRO A 96 18.73 -2.54 -0.21
CA PRO A 96 20.00 -3.11 -0.66
C PRO A 96 19.89 -3.71 -2.05
N SER A 97 20.87 -3.47 -2.92
CA SER A 97 20.85 -3.96 -4.31
C SER A 97 20.86 -5.49 -4.43
N ASN A 98 21.37 -6.18 -3.41
CA ASN A 98 21.41 -7.64 -3.31
C ASN A 98 20.30 -8.22 -2.41
N LEU A 99 19.31 -7.43 -1.98
CA LEU A 99 18.31 -7.84 -1.01
C LEU A 99 17.63 -9.16 -1.38
N PHE A 100 17.23 -9.32 -2.64
CA PHE A 100 16.51 -10.51 -3.12
C PHE A 100 17.40 -11.54 -3.83
N SER A 101 18.73 -11.46 -3.66
CA SER A 101 19.68 -12.32 -4.38
C SER A 101 19.71 -13.79 -3.90
N ASP A 102 19.25 -14.08 -2.69
CA ASP A 102 19.20 -15.44 -2.12
C ASP A 102 18.02 -15.59 -1.13
N MET A 103 16.80 -15.47 -1.64
CA MET A 103 15.55 -15.63 -0.88
C MET A 103 14.63 -16.68 -1.52
N PRO A 104 15.07 -17.95 -1.62
CA PRO A 104 14.43 -18.99 -2.41
C PRO A 104 13.04 -19.42 -1.92
N HIS A 105 12.62 -18.93 -0.75
CA HIS A 105 11.35 -19.23 -0.12
C HIS A 105 10.33 -18.08 -0.19
N LEU A 106 10.70 -16.91 -0.72
CA LEU A 106 9.82 -15.75 -0.76
C LEU A 106 8.64 -16.01 -1.70
N LEU A 107 7.42 -15.92 -1.16
CA LEU A 107 6.15 -16.16 -1.88
C LEU A 107 5.40 -14.86 -2.15
N PHE A 108 5.48 -13.91 -1.22
CA PHE A 108 4.72 -12.67 -1.25
C PHE A 108 5.61 -11.46 -0.96
N LEU A 109 5.54 -10.46 -1.84
CA LEU A 109 6.21 -9.18 -1.69
C LEU A 109 5.20 -8.04 -1.86
N HIS A 110 5.00 -7.27 -0.81
CA HIS A 110 4.20 -6.05 -0.84
C HIS A 110 4.98 -4.86 -0.31
N LEU A 111 5.10 -3.83 -1.15
CA LEU A 111 5.68 -2.54 -0.79
C LEU A 111 4.66 -1.44 -1.04
N ALA A 112 4.31 -0.69 0.01
CA ALA A 112 3.29 0.34 -0.06
C ALA A 112 3.74 1.65 0.59
N LEU A 113 3.31 2.80 0.03
CA LEU A 113 3.51 4.13 0.62
C LEU A 113 4.99 4.53 0.81
N HIS A 114 5.83 4.28 -0.20
CA HIS A 114 7.24 4.67 -0.20
C HIS A 114 7.53 5.69 -1.30
N LYS A 115 7.19 6.96 -1.02
CA LYS A 115 7.23 8.05 -2.02
C LYS A 115 8.62 8.34 -2.57
N SER A 116 9.64 8.11 -1.74
CA SER A 116 11.04 8.43 -2.05
C SER A 116 11.82 7.24 -2.62
N LEU A 117 11.23 6.03 -2.66
CA LEU A 117 11.89 4.83 -3.19
C LEU A 117 11.93 4.89 -4.72
N LYS A 118 13.13 5.00 -5.29
CA LYS A 118 13.33 5.24 -6.73
C LYS A 118 13.54 3.98 -7.56
N SER A 119 13.90 2.87 -6.92
CA SER A 119 14.25 1.63 -7.61
C SER A 119 14.01 0.43 -6.71
N LEU A 120 13.67 -0.70 -7.31
CA LEU A 120 13.68 -1.99 -6.64
C LEU A 120 14.96 -2.77 -7.00
N PRO A 121 15.50 -3.58 -6.08
CA PRO A 121 16.56 -4.54 -6.39
C PRO A 121 16.11 -5.57 -7.43
N ALA A 122 17.07 -6.26 -8.06
CA ALA A 122 16.76 -7.38 -8.95
C ALA A 122 16.01 -8.49 -8.20
N LEU A 123 15.09 -9.17 -8.88
CA LEU A 123 14.26 -10.24 -8.32
C LEU A 123 14.77 -11.63 -8.74
N ASP A 124 16.08 -11.78 -8.94
CA ASP A 124 16.73 -12.95 -9.54
C ASP A 124 17.00 -14.11 -8.57
N GLY A 125 16.93 -13.88 -7.26
CA GLY A 125 17.09 -14.90 -6.22
C GLY A 125 15.79 -15.32 -5.52
N ILE A 126 14.63 -15.01 -6.08
CA ILE A 126 13.29 -15.29 -5.50
C ILE A 126 12.39 -16.11 -6.43
N PRO A 127 12.81 -17.31 -6.90
CA PRO A 127 12.11 -18.08 -7.93
C PRO A 127 10.67 -18.50 -7.56
N LYS A 128 10.33 -18.51 -6.27
CA LYS A 128 9.00 -18.89 -5.78
C LYS A 128 8.04 -17.70 -5.58
N LEU A 129 8.43 -16.48 -5.95
CA LEU A 129 7.57 -15.32 -5.75
C LEU A 129 6.28 -15.50 -6.57
N GLN A 130 5.15 -15.57 -5.89
CA GLN A 130 3.82 -15.75 -6.49
C GLN A 130 3.06 -14.44 -6.62
N THR A 131 3.29 -13.51 -5.70
CA THR A 131 2.54 -12.25 -5.65
C THR A 131 3.46 -11.07 -5.43
N LEU A 132 3.38 -10.10 -6.34
CA LEU A 132 4.06 -8.81 -6.28
C LEU A 132 3.01 -7.70 -6.21
N GLU A 133 2.94 -7.01 -5.07
CA GLU A 133 2.06 -5.86 -4.88
C GLU A 133 2.88 -4.60 -4.62
N LEU A 134 2.67 -3.58 -5.44
CA LEU A 134 3.35 -2.30 -5.35
C LEU A 134 2.29 -1.20 -5.32
N ALA A 135 2.25 -0.44 -4.22
CA ALA A 135 1.25 0.59 -4.02
C ALA A 135 1.87 1.93 -3.60
N HIS A 136 1.45 3.04 -4.21
CA HIS A 136 1.94 4.38 -3.84
C HIS A 136 3.49 4.50 -3.83
N LEU A 137 4.17 3.93 -4.82
CA LEU A 137 5.62 4.06 -5.01
C LEU A 137 5.91 5.22 -5.95
N PHE A 138 5.77 6.44 -5.44
CA PHE A 138 5.73 7.65 -6.26
C PHE A 138 7.06 8.01 -6.95
N GLY A 139 8.19 7.55 -6.42
CA GLY A 139 9.50 7.75 -7.03
C GLY A 139 9.90 6.68 -8.06
N LEU A 140 9.11 5.60 -8.19
CA LEU A 140 9.47 4.45 -9.01
C LEU A 140 9.06 4.67 -10.47
N THR A 141 10.04 4.75 -11.36
CA THR A 141 9.82 4.99 -12.79
C THR A 141 9.84 3.73 -13.65
N ARG A 142 10.44 2.65 -13.13
CA ARG A 142 10.58 1.35 -13.79
C ARG A 142 10.63 0.22 -12.77
N LEU A 143 10.17 -0.96 -13.16
CA LEU A 143 10.39 -2.20 -12.43
C LEU A 143 11.69 -2.87 -12.89
N PRO A 144 12.32 -3.71 -12.05
CA PRO A 144 13.40 -4.60 -12.50
C PRO A 144 12.86 -5.61 -13.52
N GLU A 145 13.77 -6.16 -14.34
CA GLU A 145 13.42 -7.26 -15.24
C GLU A 145 12.88 -8.45 -14.46
N LEU A 146 11.86 -9.09 -15.01
CA LEU A 146 11.24 -10.28 -14.41
C LEU A 146 11.74 -11.52 -15.15
N ASP A 147 12.57 -12.30 -14.48
CA ASP A 147 13.13 -13.52 -15.06
C ASP A 147 12.05 -14.61 -15.23
N LYS A 148 12.18 -15.39 -16.30
CA LYS A 148 11.28 -16.52 -16.63
C LYS A 148 11.21 -17.63 -15.57
N THR A 149 12.14 -17.64 -14.62
CA THR A 149 12.18 -18.59 -13.49
C THR A 149 11.23 -18.20 -12.36
N LEU A 150 10.69 -16.98 -12.36
CA LEU A 150 9.71 -16.54 -11.38
C LEU A 150 8.38 -17.29 -11.55
N ASP A 151 7.86 -17.80 -10.43
CA ASP A 151 6.53 -18.43 -10.32
C ASP A 151 5.41 -17.39 -10.09
N LEU A 152 5.50 -16.22 -10.73
CA LEU A 152 4.55 -15.12 -10.50
C LEU A 152 3.15 -15.48 -11.01
N HIS A 153 2.16 -15.39 -10.12
CA HIS A 153 0.74 -15.61 -10.41
C HIS A 153 -0.01 -14.28 -10.50
N GLY A 154 0.36 -13.30 -9.67
CA GLY A 154 -0.32 -12.00 -9.58
C GLY A 154 0.65 -10.83 -9.48
N ILE A 155 0.38 -9.79 -10.27
CA ILE A 155 1.04 -8.48 -10.19
C ILE A 155 -0.01 -7.41 -9.95
N VAL A 156 0.15 -6.63 -8.88
CA VAL A 156 -0.72 -5.49 -8.56
C VAL A 156 0.12 -4.22 -8.52
N ILE A 157 -0.25 -3.27 -9.36
CA ILE A 157 0.31 -1.92 -9.42
C ILE A 157 -0.80 -0.95 -9.08
N SER A 158 -0.69 -0.33 -7.92
CA SER A 158 -1.65 0.65 -7.41
C SER A 158 -0.98 2.01 -7.27
N TYR A 159 -1.34 2.96 -8.12
CA TYR A 159 -0.88 4.34 -8.03
C TYR A 159 0.65 4.50 -8.03
N LEU A 160 1.25 4.15 -9.17
CA LEU A 160 2.66 4.39 -9.47
C LEU A 160 2.71 5.45 -10.60
N PRO A 161 2.57 6.75 -10.25
CA PRO A 161 2.30 7.80 -11.22
C PRO A 161 3.41 7.94 -12.26
N LEU A 162 4.67 7.77 -11.86
CA LEU A 162 5.82 7.93 -12.74
C LEU A 162 6.25 6.65 -13.47
N LEU A 163 5.55 5.52 -13.29
CA LEU A 163 5.92 4.27 -13.95
C LEU A 163 5.63 4.34 -15.45
N GLU A 164 6.68 4.31 -16.26
CA GLU A 164 6.60 4.56 -17.72
C GLU A 164 6.40 3.30 -18.55
N THR A 165 6.91 2.16 -18.08
CA THR A 165 6.88 0.87 -18.80
C THR A 165 6.75 -0.30 -17.82
N LEU A 166 6.43 -1.49 -18.36
CA LEU A 166 6.54 -2.76 -17.66
C LEU A 166 7.66 -3.63 -18.26
N PRO A 167 8.32 -4.47 -17.45
CA PRO A 167 9.22 -5.50 -17.93
C PRO A 167 8.45 -6.55 -18.75
N ASP A 168 9.16 -7.36 -19.54
CA ASP A 168 8.52 -8.37 -20.38
C ASP A 168 7.84 -9.45 -19.51
N LEU A 169 6.51 -9.58 -19.64
CA LEU A 169 5.72 -10.56 -18.90
C LEU A 169 5.46 -11.84 -19.71
N LEU A 170 5.85 -11.89 -20.99
CA LEU A 170 5.50 -12.98 -21.91
C LEU A 170 6.05 -14.35 -21.48
N GLN A 171 7.14 -14.36 -20.71
CA GLN A 171 7.79 -15.59 -20.25
C GLN A 171 7.27 -16.09 -18.90
N LEU A 172 6.40 -15.34 -18.23
CA LEU A 172 5.83 -15.70 -16.92
C LEU A 172 4.66 -16.69 -17.10
N LYS A 173 4.99 -17.98 -17.11
CA LYS A 173 4.05 -19.05 -17.51
C LYS A 173 2.84 -19.25 -16.60
N HIS A 174 2.94 -18.82 -15.35
CA HIS A 174 1.88 -19.02 -14.35
C HIS A 174 1.14 -17.72 -14.01
N LEU A 175 1.42 -16.63 -14.75
CA LEU A 175 0.78 -15.35 -14.53
C LEU A 175 -0.71 -15.44 -14.89
N ILE A 176 -1.58 -15.27 -13.87
CA ILE A 176 -3.03 -15.35 -14.01
C ILE A 176 -3.72 -13.99 -13.81
N SER A 177 -3.02 -13.01 -13.22
CA SER A 177 -3.58 -11.70 -12.96
C SER A 177 -2.53 -10.59 -13.06
N VAL A 178 -2.88 -9.52 -13.78
CA VAL A 178 -2.18 -8.24 -13.76
C VAL A 178 -3.21 -7.15 -13.55
N THR A 179 -2.99 -6.32 -12.54
CA THR A 179 -3.84 -5.15 -12.27
C THR A 179 -2.96 -3.89 -12.26
N VAL A 180 -3.39 -2.88 -13.01
CA VAL A 180 -2.84 -1.53 -12.96
C VAL A 180 -4.02 -0.58 -12.75
N PHE A 181 -4.11 0.03 -11.58
CA PHE A 181 -5.18 0.96 -11.26
C PHE A 181 -4.63 2.20 -10.58
N ARG A 182 -5.37 3.32 -10.70
CA ARG A 182 -4.91 4.69 -10.40
C ARG A 182 -3.79 5.17 -11.36
N PRO A 183 -3.44 6.47 -11.34
CA PRO A 183 -2.49 7.03 -12.31
C PRO A 183 -1.17 6.25 -12.42
N SER A 184 -0.80 5.98 -13.68
CA SER A 184 0.48 5.41 -14.09
C SER A 184 0.73 5.78 -15.56
N PHE A 185 1.88 6.40 -15.85
CA PHE A 185 2.17 6.94 -17.19
C PHE A 185 2.16 5.88 -18.30
N LEU A 186 2.52 4.63 -18.00
CA LEU A 186 2.46 3.51 -18.96
C LEU A 186 1.09 3.37 -19.65
N CYS A 187 0.02 3.83 -19.01
CA CYS A 187 -1.34 3.74 -19.52
C CYS A 187 -1.64 4.74 -20.64
N CYS A 188 -0.79 5.73 -20.88
CA CYS A 188 -1.11 6.84 -21.78
C CYS A 188 0.10 7.48 -22.48
N ASN A 189 1.33 7.18 -22.05
CA ASN A 189 2.57 7.70 -22.66
C ASN A 189 2.95 7.02 -23.99
N GLY A 190 2.16 6.06 -24.48
CA GLY A 190 2.43 5.29 -25.70
C GLY A 190 3.13 3.95 -25.47
N TYR A 191 3.32 3.52 -24.22
CA TYR A 191 3.83 2.17 -23.94
C TYR A 191 2.89 1.08 -24.49
N LEU A 192 1.57 1.22 -24.28
CA LEU A 192 0.55 0.25 -24.71
C LEU A 192 -0.02 0.51 -26.12
N GLY A 193 0.62 1.36 -26.91
CA GLY A 193 0.18 1.70 -28.26
C GLY A 193 0.34 3.19 -28.57
N SER A 194 -0.68 3.82 -29.13
CA SER A 194 -0.65 5.26 -29.39
C SER A 194 -0.61 6.05 -28.09
N CYS A 195 0.27 7.06 -28.02
CA CYS A 195 0.27 8.00 -26.92
C CYS A 195 -1.05 8.80 -26.91
N ASP A 196 -1.69 8.88 -25.74
CA ASP A 196 -2.93 9.62 -25.50
C ASP A 196 -2.80 10.46 -24.23
N LEU A 197 -2.25 11.67 -24.38
CA LEU A 197 -2.09 12.61 -23.26
C LEU A 197 -3.41 13.21 -22.76
N SER A 198 -4.56 12.89 -23.38
CA SER A 198 -5.88 13.26 -22.88
C SER A 198 -6.43 12.28 -21.84
N HIS A 199 -5.76 11.13 -21.67
CA HIS A 199 -6.12 10.15 -20.66
C HIS A 199 -5.90 10.73 -19.24
N PRO A 200 -6.86 10.57 -18.29
CA PRO A 200 -6.76 11.19 -16.95
C PRO A 200 -5.53 10.78 -16.13
N PHE A 201 -4.89 9.66 -16.46
CA PHE A 201 -3.66 9.22 -15.79
C PHE A 201 -2.41 9.98 -16.24
N CYS A 202 -2.52 10.76 -17.32
CA CYS A 202 -1.45 11.60 -17.84
C CYS A 202 -1.48 13.03 -17.28
N ASP A 203 -2.53 13.40 -16.53
CA ASP A 203 -2.66 14.73 -15.95
C ASP A 203 -1.61 14.97 -14.87
N ALA A 204 -1.20 16.24 -14.72
CA ALA A 204 -0.34 16.64 -13.62
C ALA A 204 -1.10 16.53 -12.29
N ASP A 205 -0.43 16.03 -11.26
CA ASP A 205 -0.94 16.01 -9.89
C ASP A 205 -0.24 17.11 -9.08
N THR A 206 -0.88 18.27 -9.00
CA THR A 206 -0.32 19.43 -8.28
C THR A 206 -0.30 19.22 -6.77
N ALA A 207 -1.16 18.36 -6.22
CA ALA A 207 -1.22 18.08 -4.78
C ALA A 207 0.02 17.31 -4.31
N HIS A 208 0.53 16.41 -5.17
CA HIS A 208 1.74 15.64 -4.90
C HIS A 208 2.98 16.12 -5.67
N GLY A 209 2.84 17.13 -6.52
CA GLY A 209 3.93 17.73 -7.28
C GLY A 209 4.41 16.87 -8.46
N PHE A 210 3.55 16.02 -9.02
CA PHE A 210 3.89 15.22 -10.20
C PHE A 210 3.65 16.01 -11.49
N PRO A 211 4.59 15.92 -12.46
CA PRO A 211 4.39 16.52 -13.77
C PRO A 211 3.29 15.77 -14.53
N ALA A 212 2.75 16.41 -15.58
CA ALA A 212 1.99 15.68 -16.59
C ALA A 212 2.92 14.72 -17.34
N ALA A 213 2.37 13.61 -17.82
CA ALA A 213 3.12 12.65 -18.62
C ALA A 213 3.56 13.26 -19.96
N THR A 214 4.61 12.70 -20.54
CA THR A 214 5.02 12.96 -21.91
C THR A 214 5.02 11.67 -22.72
N CYS A 215 4.79 11.76 -24.03
CA CYS A 215 4.91 10.59 -24.90
C CYS A 215 6.34 10.04 -24.87
N LEU A 216 6.46 8.71 -24.90
CA LEU A 216 7.75 8.03 -25.06
C LEU A 216 8.41 8.52 -26.35
N THR A 217 9.68 8.92 -26.23
CA THR A 217 10.49 9.39 -27.37
C THR A 217 11.27 8.25 -28.03
N ASP A 218 11.59 7.20 -27.27
CA ASP A 218 12.25 5.99 -27.74
C ASP A 218 11.22 4.91 -28.06
N ASN A 219 11.06 4.60 -29.35
CA ASN A 219 10.15 3.55 -29.81
C ASN A 219 10.55 2.15 -29.33
N ASN A 220 11.81 1.93 -28.90
CA ASN A 220 12.23 0.64 -28.35
C ASN A 220 11.62 0.37 -26.96
N LEU A 221 11.11 1.40 -26.28
CA LEU A 221 10.42 1.27 -25.01
C LEU A 221 8.94 0.88 -25.16
N GLN A 222 8.38 0.93 -26.37
CA GLN A 222 6.99 0.50 -26.60
C GLN A 222 6.84 -1.00 -26.39
N ALA A 223 5.71 -1.41 -25.83
CA ALA A 223 5.39 -2.83 -25.67
C ALA A 223 5.28 -3.51 -27.04
N SER A 224 5.80 -4.73 -27.15
CA SER A 224 5.60 -5.56 -28.33
C SER A 224 4.12 -5.88 -28.53
N ALA A 225 3.69 -6.19 -29.77
CA ALA A 225 2.30 -6.56 -30.05
C ALA A 225 1.83 -7.77 -29.20
N ALA A 226 2.74 -8.73 -28.92
CA ALA A 226 2.44 -9.86 -28.05
C ALA A 226 2.20 -9.41 -26.60
N MET A 227 3.01 -8.49 -26.09
CA MET A 227 2.87 -7.93 -24.75
C MET A 227 1.57 -7.12 -24.60
N VAL A 228 1.22 -6.29 -25.59
CA VAL A 228 -0.05 -5.57 -25.61
C VAL A 228 -1.24 -6.53 -25.59
N ASN A 229 -1.20 -7.60 -26.40
CA ASN A 229 -2.26 -8.62 -26.42
C ASN A 229 -2.37 -9.37 -25.08
N LEU A 230 -1.24 -9.67 -24.44
CA LEU A 230 -1.22 -10.27 -23.10
C LEU A 230 -1.90 -9.34 -22.09
N LEU A 231 -1.51 -8.06 -22.03
CA LEU A 231 -2.09 -7.11 -21.09
C LEU A 231 -3.59 -6.88 -21.34
N ALA A 232 -4.00 -6.79 -22.60
CA ALA A 232 -5.41 -6.67 -22.98
C ALA A 232 -6.25 -7.89 -22.55
N SER A 233 -5.65 -9.07 -22.41
CA SER A 233 -6.35 -10.28 -21.95
C SER A 233 -6.81 -10.21 -20.49
N PHE A 234 -6.18 -9.36 -19.67
CA PHE A 234 -6.62 -9.06 -18.30
C PHE A 234 -7.76 -8.02 -18.25
N GLY A 235 -8.17 -7.49 -19.41
CA GLY A 235 -9.34 -6.65 -19.58
C GLY A 235 -9.28 -5.36 -18.76
N PRO A 236 -10.37 -4.97 -18.07
CA PRO A 236 -10.45 -3.69 -17.39
C PRO A 236 -9.54 -3.59 -16.16
N ALA A 237 -8.87 -4.67 -15.73
CA ALA A 237 -7.95 -4.64 -14.60
C ALA A 237 -6.65 -3.88 -14.92
N VAL A 238 -6.27 -3.77 -16.20
CA VAL A 238 -5.10 -3.01 -16.63
C VAL A 238 -5.54 -1.62 -17.07
N CYS A 239 -4.90 -0.60 -16.49
CA CYS A 239 -5.25 0.81 -16.66
C CYS A 239 -6.72 1.10 -16.27
N PHE A 240 -7.16 0.46 -15.18
CA PHE A 240 -8.50 0.67 -14.65
C PHE A 240 -8.65 2.10 -14.11
N LYS A 241 -9.47 2.90 -14.78
CA LYS A 241 -9.90 4.19 -14.25
C LYS A 241 -10.88 3.97 -13.09
N THR A 242 -10.39 4.17 -11.87
CA THR A 242 -11.28 4.34 -10.72
C THR A 242 -12.10 5.61 -10.92
N PRO A 243 -13.43 5.60 -10.73
CA PRO A 243 -14.21 6.82 -10.64
C PRO A 243 -13.58 7.76 -9.61
N ASP A 244 -13.65 9.08 -9.85
CA ASP A 244 -13.11 10.10 -8.93
C ASP A 244 -13.68 9.86 -7.54
N SER A 245 -12.90 9.17 -6.71
CA SER A 245 -13.39 8.71 -5.43
C SER A 245 -13.00 9.76 -4.41
N ILE A 246 -13.99 10.16 -3.63
CA ILE A 246 -13.89 10.88 -2.35
C ILE A 246 -12.77 10.32 -1.43
N LEU A 247 -12.26 9.10 -1.68
CA LEU A 247 -11.16 8.44 -0.98
C LEU A 247 -9.81 9.18 -1.03
N GLU A 248 -9.54 10.06 -2.00
CA GLU A 248 -8.27 10.81 -2.03
C GLU A 248 -8.10 11.70 -0.78
N PHE A 249 -9.20 12.14 -0.17
CA PHE A 249 -9.19 12.97 1.04
C PHE A 249 -9.04 12.18 2.34
N ALA A 250 -9.43 10.90 2.35
CA ALA A 250 -9.44 10.06 3.54
C ALA A 250 -8.11 9.34 3.81
N ASP A 251 -7.17 9.42 2.87
CA ASP A 251 -5.89 8.71 2.92
C ASP A 251 -4.82 9.42 3.76
N ILE A 252 -5.04 10.68 4.14
CA ILE A 252 -4.11 11.47 4.96
C ILE A 252 -4.81 11.95 6.23
N PRO A 253 -4.67 11.22 7.36
CA PRO A 253 -5.20 11.68 8.62
C PRO A 253 -4.56 12.99 9.04
N THR A 254 -5.36 14.06 9.15
CA THR A 254 -4.93 15.33 9.75
C THR A 254 -5.36 15.38 11.21
N LYS A 255 -4.69 16.21 12.01
CA LYS A 255 -5.08 16.40 13.42
C LYS A 255 -6.55 16.81 13.54
N ALA A 256 -7.03 17.70 12.69
CA ALA A 256 -8.42 18.16 12.71
C ALA A 256 -9.41 17.00 12.48
N LEU A 257 -9.15 16.14 11.47
CA LEU A 257 -10.01 15.00 11.15
C LEU A 257 -10.01 13.93 12.26
N VAL A 258 -8.88 13.76 12.95
CA VAL A 258 -8.77 12.83 14.09
C VAL A 258 -9.46 13.40 15.33
N ASP A 259 -9.24 14.68 15.63
CA ASP A 259 -9.84 15.36 16.79
C ASP A 259 -11.38 15.35 16.72
N MET A 260 -11.97 15.50 15.52
CA MET A 260 -13.43 15.38 15.32
C MET A 260 -14.00 14.06 15.86
N CYS A 261 -13.22 12.98 15.77
CA CYS A 261 -13.65 11.67 16.23
C CYS A 261 -13.52 11.49 17.73
N GLY A 262 -12.63 12.22 18.40
CA GLY A 262 -12.43 12.13 19.85
C GLY A 262 -12.20 10.69 20.34
N GLY A 263 -11.60 9.84 19.51
CA GLY A 263 -11.36 8.42 19.81
C GLY A 263 -12.60 7.51 19.80
N VAL A 264 -13.76 8.00 19.33
CA VAL A 264 -15.02 7.27 19.30
C VAL A 264 -15.32 6.77 17.88
N PRO A 265 -15.30 5.45 17.63
CA PRO A 265 -15.57 4.89 16.32
C PRO A 265 -17.03 5.10 15.92
N TYR A 266 -17.28 5.15 14.61
CA TYR A 266 -18.60 5.27 13.98
C TYR A 266 -19.40 6.54 14.29
N ARG A 267 -18.87 7.42 15.15
CA ARG A 267 -19.36 8.78 15.36
C ARG A 267 -19.51 9.51 14.03
N ARG A 268 -20.61 10.25 13.90
CA ARG A 268 -20.86 11.15 12.77
C ARG A 268 -19.85 12.29 12.77
N CYS A 269 -19.27 12.58 11.61
CA CYS A 269 -18.34 13.69 11.42
C CYS A 269 -18.58 14.34 10.07
N GLU A 270 -17.91 15.46 9.79
CA GLU A 270 -18.11 16.24 8.56
C GLU A 270 -16.76 16.68 7.98
N ILE A 271 -16.63 16.62 6.65
CA ILE A 271 -15.43 17.06 5.93
C ILE A 271 -15.83 18.07 4.87
N VAL A 272 -15.13 19.21 4.83
CA VAL A 272 -15.28 20.16 3.74
C VAL A 272 -14.38 19.73 2.59
N SER A 273 -14.96 19.37 1.46
CA SER A 273 -14.23 19.02 0.25
C SER A 273 -13.40 20.22 -0.22
N PRO A 274 -12.06 20.11 -0.30
CA PRO A 274 -11.24 21.23 -0.77
C PRO A 274 -11.43 21.50 -2.27
N ALA A 275 -11.95 20.52 -3.03
CA ALA A 275 -12.21 20.68 -4.47
C ALA A 275 -13.56 21.37 -4.76
N THR A 276 -14.61 21.05 -3.98
CA THR A 276 -15.98 21.51 -4.26
C THR A 276 -16.53 22.48 -3.20
N SER A 277 -15.84 22.65 -2.07
CA SER A 277 -16.33 23.37 -0.88
C SER A 277 -17.64 22.81 -0.30
N GLU A 278 -18.03 21.60 -0.69
CA GLU A 278 -19.20 20.90 -0.18
C GLU A 278 -18.88 20.23 1.16
N VAL A 279 -19.86 20.22 2.08
CA VAL A 279 -19.77 19.48 3.33
C VAL A 279 -20.21 18.04 3.08
N LEU A 280 -19.28 17.10 3.27
CA LEU A 280 -19.51 15.67 3.15
C LEU A 280 -19.76 15.07 4.53
N GLU A 281 -20.87 14.35 4.69
CA GLU A 281 -21.13 13.53 5.88
C GLU A 281 -20.15 12.35 5.91
N GLY A 282 -19.46 12.19 7.03
CA GLY A 282 -18.51 11.12 7.25
C GLY A 282 -18.79 10.33 8.51
N MET A 283 -18.04 9.25 8.65
CA MET A 283 -18.02 8.35 9.78
C MET A 283 -16.60 8.25 10.32
N CYS A 284 -16.44 8.31 11.63
CA CYS A 284 -15.18 8.04 12.28
C CYS A 284 -14.77 6.58 12.08
N TYR A 285 -13.75 6.34 11.27
CA TYR A 285 -13.38 5.00 10.82
C TYR A 285 -11.88 4.88 10.59
N ASN A 286 -11.29 3.79 11.05
CA ASN A 286 -9.86 3.48 10.89
C ASN A 286 -9.61 2.78 9.55
N LEU A 287 -9.57 3.57 8.47
CA LEU A 287 -9.26 3.06 7.13
C LEU A 287 -7.87 2.39 7.13
N ARG A 288 -7.77 1.15 6.65
CA ARG A 288 -6.50 0.40 6.55
C ARG A 288 -5.68 0.30 7.84
N MET A 289 -6.34 0.25 9.01
CA MET A 289 -5.67 0.25 10.33
C MET A 289 -4.91 1.54 10.64
N GLN A 290 -5.18 2.64 9.94
CA GLN A 290 -4.70 3.96 10.32
C GLN A 290 -5.38 4.45 11.61
N VAL A 291 -4.95 5.61 12.11
CA VAL A 291 -5.63 6.31 13.18
C VAL A 291 -7.10 6.55 12.85
N LEU A 292 -7.95 6.50 13.87
CA LEU A 292 -9.35 6.85 13.75
C LEU A 292 -9.49 8.30 13.31
N SER A 293 -9.98 8.52 12.10
CA SER A 293 -10.23 9.85 11.54
C SER A 293 -11.59 9.89 10.84
N CYS A 294 -12.09 11.10 10.63
CA CYS A 294 -13.30 11.28 9.85
C CYS A 294 -13.09 10.75 8.42
N ASN A 295 -14.00 9.89 7.96
CA ASN A 295 -13.94 9.25 6.65
C ASN A 295 -15.29 9.45 5.91
N PRO A 296 -15.31 10.12 4.76
CA PRO A 296 -16.53 10.43 4.01
C PRO A 296 -16.89 9.35 2.97
N ASP A 297 -16.27 8.17 3.00
CA ASP A 297 -16.55 7.10 2.03
C ASP A 297 -17.95 6.50 2.25
N PRO A 298 -18.88 6.68 1.29
CA PRO A 298 -20.24 6.17 1.42
C PRO A 298 -20.29 4.64 1.49
N VAL A 299 -19.28 3.93 0.96
CA VAL A 299 -19.22 2.46 1.00
C VAL A 299 -19.00 1.98 2.43
N ASN A 300 -18.05 2.59 3.16
CA ASN A 300 -17.81 2.23 4.57
C ASN A 300 -19.05 2.51 5.44
N ILE A 301 -19.73 3.64 5.22
CA ILE A 301 -20.97 4.00 5.91
C ILE A 301 -22.08 2.97 5.60
N ALA A 302 -22.27 2.62 4.33
CA ALA A 302 -23.27 1.63 3.91
C ALA A 302 -23.00 0.25 4.50
N VAL A 303 -21.74 -0.18 4.55
CA VAL A 303 -21.33 -1.44 5.19
C VAL A 303 -21.67 -1.42 6.67
N ARG A 304 -21.40 -0.33 7.40
CA ARG A 304 -21.75 -0.25 8.83
C ARG A 304 -23.26 -0.27 9.07
N ARG A 305 -24.05 0.45 8.26
CA ARG A 305 -25.53 0.39 8.30
C ARG A 305 -26.04 -1.05 8.10
N LEU A 306 -25.43 -1.79 7.16
CA LEU A 306 -25.78 -3.19 6.92
C LEU A 306 -25.38 -4.10 8.09
N GLN A 307 -24.22 -3.87 8.70
CA GLN A 307 -23.80 -4.61 9.91
C GLN A 307 -24.80 -4.42 11.06
N ILE A 308 -25.26 -3.19 11.27
CA ILE A 308 -26.27 -2.85 12.28
C ILE A 308 -27.60 -3.55 11.97
N SER A 309 -28.10 -3.45 10.73
CA SER A 309 -29.40 -4.03 10.35
C SER A 309 -29.42 -5.55 10.42
N LEU A 310 -28.29 -6.21 10.14
CA LEU A 310 -28.13 -7.66 10.23
C LEU A 310 -27.69 -8.14 11.61
N ASN A 311 -27.41 -7.23 12.55
CA ASN A 311 -26.86 -7.53 13.88
C ASN A 311 -25.60 -8.41 13.83
N VAL A 312 -24.63 -8.03 12.98
CA VAL A 312 -23.35 -8.73 12.81
C VAL A 312 -22.16 -7.83 13.13
N GLY A 313 -21.08 -8.42 13.65
CA GLY A 313 -19.87 -7.69 14.04
C GLY A 313 -19.98 -7.07 15.42
N THR A 314 -19.30 -5.93 15.62
CA THR A 314 -19.32 -5.21 16.90
C THR A 314 -20.71 -4.62 17.15
N PRO A 315 -21.32 -4.84 18.35
CA PRO A 315 -22.56 -4.19 18.74
C PRO A 315 -22.49 -2.68 18.53
N CYS A 316 -23.60 -2.08 18.10
CA CYS A 316 -23.62 -0.65 17.84
C CYS A 316 -23.83 0.17 19.11
N ASP A 317 -23.25 1.36 19.13
CA ASP A 317 -23.49 2.37 20.15
C ASP A 317 -24.77 3.14 19.82
N VAL A 318 -25.74 3.10 20.73
CA VAL A 318 -27.08 3.68 20.50
C VAL A 318 -27.07 5.21 20.45
N GLU A 319 -26.07 5.87 21.03
CA GLU A 319 -25.94 7.33 20.97
C GLU A 319 -25.16 7.75 19.73
N GLU A 320 -23.98 7.16 19.51
CA GLU A 320 -23.04 7.56 18.45
C GLU A 320 -23.44 7.05 17.07
N GLU A 321 -24.19 5.94 17.00
CA GLU A 321 -24.57 5.27 15.75
C GLU A 321 -26.09 5.33 15.47
N ALA A 322 -26.84 6.15 16.22
CA ALA A 322 -28.26 6.40 15.95
C ALA A 322 -28.50 6.85 14.49
N TRP A 323 -27.61 7.70 13.98
CA TRP A 323 -27.63 8.20 12.59
C TRP A 323 -27.35 7.10 11.53
N LEU A 324 -26.82 5.96 11.95
CA LEU A 324 -26.61 4.76 11.13
C LEU A 324 -27.75 3.74 11.29
N GLY A 325 -28.78 4.06 12.10
CA GLY A 325 -29.92 3.19 12.35
C GLY A 325 -29.77 2.28 13.57
N CYS A 326 -28.79 2.53 14.45
CA CYS A 326 -28.72 1.84 15.74
C CYS A 326 -29.91 2.27 16.61
N THR A 327 -30.57 1.30 17.24
CA THR A 327 -31.71 1.55 18.12
C THR A 327 -31.60 0.66 19.35
N ASP A 328 -32.17 1.13 20.47
CA ASP A 328 -32.35 0.34 21.71
C ASP A 328 -33.27 -0.85 21.45
N THR A 329 -32.74 -1.91 20.85
CA THR A 329 -33.45 -3.16 20.66
C THR A 329 -33.29 -4.04 21.89
N LYS A 330 -33.99 -3.65 22.97
CA LYS A 330 -34.51 -4.65 23.91
C LYS A 330 -35.66 -5.37 23.21
N ARG A 331 -35.37 -6.41 22.45
CA ARG A 331 -36.35 -7.43 22.04
C ARG A 331 -35.74 -8.81 22.11
#